data_AF-A0A949D4Y4-F1
#
_entry.id   AF-A0A949D4Y4-F1
#
_cell.length_a   1.000
_cell.length_b   1.000
_cell.length_c   1.000
_cell.angle_alpha   90.00
_cell.angle_beta   90.00
_cell.angle_gamma   90.00
#
_symmetry.space_group_name_H-M   'P 1'
#
loop_
_entity.id
_entity.type
_entity.pdbx_description
1 polymer ?
#
loop_
_entity_poly.entity_id
_entity_poly.type
_entity_poly.pdbx_seq_one_letter_code
_entity_poly.pdbx_strand_id
1 'polypeptide(L)' 'MRLLSFITRIALFLLVLVFALANTHLVKLTLVPGIEGLIFEAPMVVWLLGSFALGVAACFLFLLPTLVTAWRRSN' A
#
# COMPACT_ATOMS: atom_id res chain seq x y z
N MET A 1 -11.27 -8.49 18.88
CA MET A 1 -10.06 -8.81 18.10
C MET A 1 -9.92 -7.99 16.81
N ARG A 2 -10.98 -7.74 16.04
CA ARG A 2 -10.92 -6.90 14.81
C ARG A 2 -10.44 -5.47 15.08
N LEU A 3 -10.92 -4.83 16.15
CA LEU A 3 -10.51 -3.48 16.53
C LEU A 3 -9.02 -3.39 16.85
N LEU A 4 -8.50 -4.32 17.67
CA LEU A 4 -7.08 -4.37 18.01
C LEU A 4 -6.21 -4.56 16.75
N SER A 5 -6.60 -5.46 15.85
CA SER A 5 -5.89 -5.64 14.58
C SER A 5 -5.87 -4.36 13.72
N PHE A 6 -6.98 -3.63 13.69
CA PHE A 6 -7.05 -2.35 12.96
C PHE A 6 -6.12 -1.30 13.58
N ILE A 7 -6.15 -1.16 14.90
CA ILE A 7 -5.25 -0.25 15.65
C ILE A 7 -3.79 -0.60 15.35
N THR A 8 -3.41 -1.88 15.42
CA THR A 8 -2.04 -2.32 15.12
C THR A 8 -1.63 -1.99 13.70
N ARG A 9 -2.51 -2.17 12.70
CA ARG A 9 -2.22 -1.83 11.30
C ARG A 9 -1.97 -0.33 11.12
N ILE A 10 -2.81 0.52 11.74
CA ILE A 10 -2.61 1.97 11.71
C ILE A 10 -1.30 2.35 12.39
N ALA A 11 -1.04 1.82 13.58
CA ALA A 11 0.18 2.11 14.33
C ALA A 11 1.44 1.73 13.53
N LEU A 12 1.45 0.55 12.91
CA LEU A 12 2.54 0.11 12.04
C LEU A 12 2.70 1.02 10.83
N PHE A 13 1.61 1.39 10.16
CA PHE A 13 1.67 2.30 9.02
C PHE A 13 2.24 3.66 9.40
N LEU A 14 1.78 4.25 10.50
CA LEU A 14 2.28 5.52 11.01
C LEU A 14 3.76 5.44 11.38
N LEU A 15 4.19 4.37 12.04
CA LEU A 15 5.59 4.15 12.38
C LEU A 15 6.46 4.12 11.11
N VAL A 16 6.06 3.34 10.10
CA VAL A 16 6.79 3.24 8.83
C VAL A 16 6.75 4.57 8.07
N LEU A 17 5.65 5.32 8.14
CA LEU A 17 5.53 6.65 7.53
C LEU A 17 6.48 7.65 8.16
N VAL A 18 6.53 7.72 9.49
CA VAL A 18 7.47 8.58 10.23
C VAL A 18 8.91 8.20 9.89
N PHE A 19 9.20 6.89 9.88
CA PHE A 19 10.51 6.39 9.48
C PHE A 19 10.87 6.82 8.05
N ALA A 20 9.95 6.66 7.10
CA ALA A 20 10.17 7.06 5.72
C ALA A 20 10.39 8.57 5.58
N LEU A 21 9.61 9.39 6.29
CA LEU A 21 9.75 10.86 6.28
C LEU A 21 11.09 11.30 6.88
N ALA A 22 11.59 10.60 7.90
CA ALA A 22 12.90 10.84 8.49
C ALA A 22 14.06 10.39 7.57
N ASN A 23 13.81 9.46 6.65
CA ASN A 23 14.82 8.88 5.76
C ASN A 23 14.58 9.30 4.30
N THR A 24 15.17 10.42 3.91
CA THR A 24 15.04 10.99 2.55
C THR A 24 16.02 10.39 1.52
N HIS A 25 16.88 9.47 1.94
CA HIS A 25 17.80 8.78 1.03
C HIS A 25 17.04 8.02 -0.06
N LEU A 26 17.63 8.01 -1.26
CA LEU A 26 17.09 7.27 -2.39
C LEU A 26 17.21 5.77 -2.14
N VAL A 27 16.08 5.07 -2.26
CA VAL A 27 15.99 3.62 -2.17
C VAL A 27 15.83 3.07 -3.57
N LYS A 28 16.68 2.11 -3.92
CA LYS A 28 16.61 1.38 -5.18
C LYS A 28 15.62 0.23 -5.04
N LEU A 29 14.62 0.21 -5.91
CA LEU A 29 13.64 -0.86 -5.97
C LEU A 29 13.82 -1.61 -7.30
N THR A 30 14.19 -2.88 -7.19
CA THR A 30 14.33 -3.80 -8.31
C THR A 30 13.05 -4.61 -8.46
N LEU A 31 12.34 -4.42 -9.57
CA LEU A 31 11.13 -5.20 -9.86
C LEU A 31 11.45 -6.66 -10.16
N VAL A 32 12.59 -6.91 -10.83
CA VAL A 32 13.09 -8.26 -11.10
C VAL A 32 14.55 -8.33 -10.66
N PRO A 33 14.89 -9.22 -9.70
CA PRO A 33 16.29 -9.43 -9.30
C PRO A 33 17.13 -9.87 -10.51
N GLY A 34 18.23 -9.18 -10.78
CA GLY A 34 19.16 -9.51 -11.87
C GLY A 34 18.87 -8.86 -13.23
N ILE A 35 17.81 -8.04 -13.36
CA ILE A 35 17.56 -7.25 -14.57
C ILE A 35 17.87 -5.78 -14.28
N GLU A 36 19.00 -5.29 -14.79
CA GLU A 36 19.48 -3.92 -14.54
C GLU A 36 18.60 -2.83 -15.15
N GLY A 37 17.77 -3.17 -16.14
CA GLY A 37 16.86 -2.21 -16.81
C GLY A 37 15.59 -1.86 -16.02
N LEU A 38 15.33 -2.50 -14.88
CA LEU A 38 14.11 -2.32 -14.08
C LEU A 38 14.45 -1.85 -12.65
N ILE A 39 15.41 -0.93 -12.54
CA ILE A 39 15.79 -0.29 -11.29
C ILE A 39 15.13 1.08 -11.22
N PHE A 40 14.34 1.30 -10.18
CA PHE A 40 13.72 2.58 -9.90
C PHE A 40 14.28 3.16 -8.61
N GLU A 41 14.67 4.43 -8.65
CA GLU A 41 15.24 5.13 -7.49
C GLU A 41 14.27 6.23 -7.05
N ALA A 42 13.82 6.15 -5.81
CA ALA A 42 12.97 7.18 -5.22
C ALA A 42 13.14 7.18 -3.69
N PRO A 43 12.81 8.30 -3.01
CA PRO A 43 12.76 8.33 -1.56
C PRO A 43 11.79 7.27 -1.01
N MET A 44 12.09 6.72 0.16
CA MET A 44 11.28 5.66 0.78
C MET A 44 9.80 6.06 0.94
N VAL A 45 9.53 7.34 1.19
CA VAL A 45 8.16 7.89 1.28
C VAL A 45 7.38 7.65 -0.01
N VAL A 46 8.00 7.83 -1.16
CA VAL A 46 7.33 7.65 -2.47
C VAL A 46 6.92 6.19 -2.65
N TRP A 47 7.81 5.25 -2.31
CA TRP A 47 7.51 3.82 -2.35
C TRP A 47 6.43 3.40 -1.36
N LEU A 48 6.45 3.96 -0.15
CA LEU A 48 5.44 3.71 0.87
C LEU A 48 4.05 4.20 0.41
N LEU A 49 3.97 5.43 -0.10
CA LEU A 49 2.71 6.00 -0.58
C LEU A 49 2.20 5.28 -1.83
N GLY A 50 3.09 4.92 -2.76
CA GLY A 50 2.74 4.16 -3.95
C GLY A 50 2.19 2.78 -3.61
N SER A 51 2.85 2.03 -2.73
CA SER A 51 2.36 0.72 -2.27
C SER A 51 1.04 0.83 -1.50
N PHE A 52 0.86 1.86 -0.68
CA PHE A 52 -0.41 2.13 0.00
C PHE A 52 -1.55 2.40 -1.00
N ALA A 53 -1.32 3.26 -2.00
CA ALA A 53 -2.31 3.56 -3.03
C ALA A 53 -2.68 2.32 -3.85
N LEU A 54 -1.70 1.48 -4.22
CA LEU A 54 -1.94 0.20 -4.89
C LEU A 54 -2.75 -0.76 -4.02
N GLY A 55 -2.48 -0.82 -2.72
CA GLY A 55 -3.27 -1.63 -1.78
C GLY A 55 -4.73 -1.17 -1.68
N VAL A 56 -4.96 0.15 -1.65
CA VAL A 56 -6.31 0.73 -1.69
C VAL A 56 -7.03 0.37 -3.00
N ALA A 57 -6.37 0.55 -4.14
CA ALA A 57 -6.93 0.21 -5.45
C ALA A 57 -7.29 -1.29 -5.54
N ALA A 58 -6.38 -2.18 -5.11
CA ALA A 58 -6.63 -3.61 -5.06
C ALA A 58 -7.82 -3.94 -4.15
N CYS A 59 -7.91 -3.31 -2.98
CA CYS A 59 -9.04 -3.49 -2.06
C CYS A 59 -10.38 -3.13 -2.72
N PHE A 60 -10.45 -1.99 -3.42
CA PHE A 60 -11.64 -1.61 -4.17
C PHE A 60 -11.98 -2.61 -5.27
N LEU A 61 -11.00 -3.09 -6.03
CA LEU A 61 -11.21 -4.10 -7.08
C LEU A 61 -11.78 -5.41 -6.51
N PHE A 62 -11.28 -5.86 -5.36
CA PHE A 62 -11.79 -7.07 -4.68
C PHE A 62 -13.18 -6.88 -4.06
N LEU A 63 -13.50 -5.67 -3.58
CA LEU A 63 -14.82 -5.35 -3.01
C LEU A 63 -15.87 -5.03 -4.09
N LEU A 64 -15.44 -4.72 -5.31
CA LEU A 64 -16.35 -4.38 -6.41
C LEU A 64 -17.43 -5.45 -6.67
N PRO A 65 -17.13 -6.76 -6.81
CA PRO A 65 -18.17 -7.78 -7.03
C PRO A 65 -19.14 -7.91 -5.85
N THR A 66 -18.67 -7.74 -4.60
CA THR A 66 -19.54 -7.80 -3.42
C THR A 66 -20.45 -6.57 -3.32
N LEU A 67 -19.92 -5.39 -3.66
CA LEU A 67 -20.70 -4.15 -3.74
C LEU A 67 -21.77 -4.21 -4.83
N VAL A 68 -21.42 -4.68 -6.03
CA VAL A 68 -22.38 -4.82 -7.15
C VAL A 68 -23.50 -5.81 -6.82
N THR A 69 -23.17 -6.94 -6.20
CA THR A 69 -24.19 -7.91 -5.78
C THR A 69 -25.06 -7.41 -4.63
N ALA A 70 -24.50 -6.64 -3.69
CA ALA A 70 -25.27 -6.00 -2.62
C ALA A 70 -26.22 -4.93 -3.18
N TRP A 71 -25.74 -4.08 -4.11
CA TRP A 71 -26.56 -3.05 -4.76
C TRP A 71 -27.73 -3.66 -5.52
N ARG A 72 -27.50 -4.75 -6.28
CA ARG A 72 -28.55 -5.45 -7.02
C ARG A 72 -29.63 -6.10 -6.14
N ARG A 73 -29.32 -6.44 -4.88
CA ARG A 73 -30.30 -7.01 -3.93
C ARG A 73 -31.14 -5.94 -3.22
N SER A 74 -30.66 -4.70 -3.20
CA SER A 74 -31.34 -3.58 -2.55
C SER A 74 -32.34 -2.86 -3.48
N ASN A 75 -32.34 -3.19 -4.77
CA ASN A 75 -33.13 -2.55 -5.81
C ASN A 75 -33.96 -3.60 -6.55
#